data_AF-A0A7S2EIN6-F1
#
_entry.id   AF-A0A7S2EIN6-F1
#
_cell.length_a   1.000
_cell.length_b   1.000
_cell.length_c   1.000
_cell.angle_alpha   90.00
_cell.angle_beta   90.00
_cell.angle_gamma   90.00
#
_symmetry.space_group_name_H-M   'P 1'
#
loop_
_entity.id
_entity.type
_entity.pdbx_description
1 polymer ?
#
loop_
_entity_poly.entity_id
_entity_poly.type
_entity_poly.pdbx_seq_one_letter_code
_entity_poly.pdbx_strand_id
1 'polypeptide(L)'
;PPQEDLPHPTSPIPHPRRERDRGSVPHRVVIVPPTSPQASSHFTGRRKAPPDGTMSTSSDETNALGHPKLKPRVPVPSDIEISQDIVREPGLLPISEVAKEAGLLEDEVIPWGRAKAKVSLSVRDRLASSPSGSYVVCTGINPTPLGEGKSTTTVGLAQALGSQLGRKAFACIRQPSQGPTFGIKGGAAGGGYAQVVPMDEFNLHLTGDIHAVTAANNLLAAAIDTRMFHESSQSDAALFRRLCPDGRDFCPVMKRRLVKLGIDADKKPEELTEEERSAFARLDIDPDTITWQRVLDTCDRHLRRVEIGRGDKETVKDKTGGPDAPRLQHSRETGFDITVASEVMAVLALATDLADLREKLGAMVVGYSKSGRTVTADDLGCGGALTVLMKDALMPTLMQTAERTPVLVH
;
A
#
# COMPACT_ATOMS: atom_id res chain seq x y z
N PRO A 1 32.94 -53.73 12.25
CA PRO A 1 31.87 -54.36 13.08
C PRO A 1 30.50 -53.96 12.52
N PRO A 2 29.66 -54.93 12.12
CA PRO A 2 28.66 -54.71 11.07
C PRO A 2 27.36 -54.08 11.57
N GLN A 3 26.69 -53.37 10.66
CA GLN A 3 25.33 -52.88 10.78
C GLN A 3 24.35 -54.05 10.79
N GLU A 4 23.46 -54.10 11.79
CA GLU A 4 22.30 -54.98 11.82
C GLU A 4 21.10 -54.30 11.17
N ASP A 5 20.52 -55.01 10.20
CA ASP A 5 19.20 -54.79 9.61
C ASP A 5 18.09 -55.00 10.63
N LEU A 6 17.13 -54.07 10.72
CA LEU A 6 15.81 -54.32 11.28
C LEU A 6 14.70 -53.67 10.41
N PRO A 7 13.51 -54.30 10.32
CA PRO A 7 12.67 -54.26 9.13
C PRO A 7 11.59 -53.18 9.12
N HIS A 8 11.16 -52.80 7.91
CA HIS A 8 10.01 -51.95 7.64
C HIS A 8 8.68 -52.54 8.14
N PRO A 9 7.80 -51.75 8.79
CA PRO A 9 6.41 -52.14 8.97
C PRO A 9 5.55 -51.72 7.77
N THR A 10 4.83 -52.70 7.23
CA THR A 10 3.81 -52.59 6.20
C THR A 10 2.44 -52.25 6.80
N SER A 11 1.64 -51.54 6.00
CA SER A 11 0.19 -51.28 6.10
C SER A 11 -0.29 -50.00 6.83
N PRO A 12 -1.06 -49.13 6.13
CA PRO A 12 -1.63 -47.91 6.69
C PRO A 12 -2.99 -48.14 7.38
N ILE A 13 -3.18 -47.44 8.50
CA ILE A 13 -4.42 -47.36 9.28
C ILE A 13 -5.47 -46.52 8.50
N PRO A 14 -6.74 -46.95 8.41
CA PRO A 14 -7.76 -46.23 7.62
C PRO A 14 -8.35 -45.04 8.40
N HIS A 15 -8.35 -43.86 7.76
CA HIS A 15 -9.10 -42.69 8.23
C HIS A 15 -10.59 -42.79 7.83
N PRO A 16 -11.54 -42.41 8.71
CA PRO A 16 -12.96 -42.45 8.40
C PRO A 16 -13.35 -41.31 7.44
N ARG A 17 -14.02 -41.69 6.34
CA ARG A 17 -14.66 -40.78 5.37
C ARG A 17 -15.88 -40.13 6.03
N ARG A 18 -15.91 -38.79 6.12
CA ARG A 18 -17.15 -38.04 6.37
C ARG A 18 -17.92 -37.87 5.06
N GLU A 19 -19.15 -38.37 5.05
CA GLU A 19 -20.15 -38.17 4.01
C GLU A 19 -20.45 -36.68 3.82
N ARG A 20 -20.51 -36.25 2.56
CA ARG A 20 -21.04 -34.93 2.17
C ARG A 20 -22.51 -35.12 1.82
N ASP A 21 -23.36 -34.68 2.72
CA ASP A 21 -24.79 -34.54 2.43
C ASP A 21 -24.99 -33.36 1.46
N ARG A 22 -25.49 -33.66 0.26
CA ARG A 22 -25.89 -32.66 -0.75
C ARG A 22 -27.38 -32.37 -0.58
N GLY A 23 -27.70 -31.44 0.32
CA GLY A 23 -29.02 -30.81 0.39
C GLY A 23 -29.02 -29.49 -0.38
N SER A 24 -29.50 -29.51 -1.63
CA SER A 24 -29.74 -28.30 -2.43
C SER A 24 -31.05 -27.62 -1.99
N VAL A 25 -30.97 -26.43 -1.41
CA VAL A 25 -32.13 -25.56 -1.15
C VAL A 25 -32.05 -24.36 -2.11
N PRO A 26 -33.06 -24.08 -2.95
CA PRO A 26 -33.02 -22.94 -3.86
C PRO A 26 -33.38 -21.66 -3.12
N HIS A 27 -32.41 -20.77 -2.91
CA HIS A 27 -32.70 -19.40 -2.49
C HIS A 27 -33.24 -18.58 -3.67
N ARG A 28 -34.55 -18.31 -3.65
CA ARG A 28 -35.18 -17.28 -4.48
C ARG A 28 -34.67 -15.90 -4.05
N VAL A 29 -33.93 -15.24 -4.93
CA VAL A 29 -33.58 -13.82 -4.82
C VAL A 29 -34.82 -13.01 -5.18
N VAL A 30 -35.42 -12.31 -4.21
CA VAL A 30 -36.45 -11.30 -4.45
C VAL A 30 -35.76 -9.96 -4.63
N ILE A 31 -35.75 -9.46 -5.85
CA ILE A 31 -35.27 -8.11 -6.20
C ILE A 31 -36.41 -7.14 -5.87
N VAL A 32 -36.21 -6.26 -4.89
CA VAL A 32 -37.11 -5.13 -4.62
C VAL A 32 -36.56 -3.91 -5.36
N PRO A 33 -37.32 -3.27 -6.27
CA PRO A 33 -36.86 -2.08 -6.98
C PRO A 33 -36.89 -0.83 -6.07
N PRO A 34 -36.04 0.19 -6.32
CA PRO A 34 -35.99 1.41 -5.53
C PRO A 34 -37.21 2.28 -5.80
N THR A 35 -37.91 2.71 -4.75
CA THR A 35 -38.96 3.71 -4.84
C THR A 35 -38.35 5.12 -4.89
N SER A 36 -38.77 5.88 -5.90
CA SER A 36 -38.40 7.28 -6.16
C SER A 36 -38.94 8.24 -5.08
N PRO A 37 -38.30 9.41 -4.87
CA PRO A 37 -38.67 10.34 -3.81
C PRO A 37 -39.88 11.19 -4.19
N GLN A 38 -40.93 11.20 -3.37
CA GLN A 38 -42.03 12.15 -3.50
C GLN A 38 -41.85 13.37 -2.59
N ALA A 39 -42.27 14.49 -3.17
CA ALA A 39 -42.18 15.87 -2.76
C ALA A 39 -42.70 16.21 -1.35
N SER A 40 -42.10 17.28 -0.84
CA SER A 40 -42.49 18.12 0.28
C SER A 40 -43.98 18.46 0.36
N SER A 41 -44.55 18.34 1.55
CA SER A 41 -45.70 19.15 1.96
C SER A 41 -45.47 19.72 3.36
N HIS A 42 -45.74 21.02 3.50
CA HIS A 42 -45.65 21.79 4.72
C HIS A 42 -46.62 21.26 5.78
N PHE A 43 -46.10 21.00 6.99
CA PHE A 43 -46.93 20.91 8.18
C PHE A 43 -46.38 21.86 9.24
N THR A 44 -47.09 22.97 9.43
CA THR A 44 -46.90 23.95 10.49
C THR A 44 -47.34 23.33 11.82
N GLY A 45 -46.39 22.90 12.63
CA GLY A 45 -46.61 22.46 14.01
C GLY A 45 -45.50 22.99 14.90
N ARG A 46 -45.84 23.93 15.79
CA ARG A 46 -44.95 24.46 16.85
C ARG A 46 -44.29 23.29 17.59
N ARG A 47 -42.99 23.05 17.38
CA ARG A 47 -42.17 22.19 18.25
C ARG A 47 -41.78 23.02 19.48
N LYS A 48 -42.25 22.57 20.65
CA LYS A 48 -41.68 22.97 21.95
C LYS A 48 -40.18 22.69 21.94
N ALA A 49 -39.40 23.62 22.48
CA ALA A 49 -37.98 23.42 22.78
C ALA A 49 -37.80 22.12 23.61
N PRO A 50 -36.72 21.35 23.38
CA PRO A 50 -36.42 20.23 24.25
C PRO A 50 -36.11 20.77 25.66
N PRO A 51 -36.46 20.02 26.72
CA PRO A 51 -36.05 20.43 28.05
C PRO A 51 -34.53 20.32 28.13
N ASP A 52 -33.90 21.32 28.75
CA ASP A 52 -32.52 21.28 29.26
C ASP A 52 -32.43 20.11 30.24
N GLY A 53 -32.12 18.94 29.69
CA GLY A 53 -31.84 17.72 30.41
C GLY A 53 -30.36 17.45 30.28
N THR A 54 -29.56 18.04 31.15
CA THR A 54 -28.25 17.49 31.49
C THR A 54 -28.49 16.07 32.03
N MET A 55 -28.51 15.08 31.15
CA MET A 55 -28.34 13.70 31.58
C MET A 55 -26.94 13.61 32.15
N SER A 56 -26.81 13.64 33.48
CA SER A 56 -25.60 13.17 34.12
C SER A 56 -25.56 11.66 33.89
N THR A 57 -24.97 11.23 32.79
CA THR A 57 -24.46 9.87 32.68
C THR A 57 -23.53 9.68 33.87
N SER A 58 -23.81 8.71 34.74
CA SER A 58 -22.91 8.41 35.85
C SER A 58 -21.51 8.18 35.27
N SER A 59 -20.47 8.63 35.97
CA SER A 59 -19.06 8.44 35.57
C SER A 59 -18.67 6.98 35.33
N ASP A 60 -19.53 6.03 35.72
CA ASP A 60 -19.33 4.60 35.54
C ASP A 60 -19.64 4.08 34.13
N GLU A 61 -20.46 4.77 33.32
CA GLU A 61 -20.86 4.27 31.99
C GLU A 61 -19.99 4.79 30.82
N THR A 62 -19.24 5.87 31.05
CA THR A 62 -18.38 6.50 30.02
C THR A 62 -16.91 6.25 30.31
N ASN A 63 -16.12 6.05 29.25
CA ASN A 63 -14.67 5.98 29.30
C ASN A 63 -14.06 7.38 29.54
N ALA A 64 -12.73 7.46 29.70
CA ALA A 64 -12.03 8.71 29.97
C ALA A 64 -12.08 9.72 28.81
N LEU A 65 -12.49 9.29 27.61
CA LEU A 65 -12.74 10.16 26.45
C LEU A 65 -14.20 10.65 26.38
N GLY A 66 -15.05 10.29 27.36
CA GLY A 66 -16.46 10.68 27.40
C GLY A 66 -17.39 9.82 26.53
N HIS A 67 -16.89 8.68 26.03
CA HIS A 67 -17.65 7.78 25.15
C HIS A 67 -18.15 6.54 25.91
N PRO A 68 -19.22 5.86 25.46
CA PRO A 68 -19.71 4.65 26.11
C PRO A 68 -18.60 3.59 26.28
N LYS A 69 -18.47 3.01 27.47
CA LYS A 69 -17.54 1.89 27.70
C LYS A 69 -17.97 0.67 26.87
N LEU A 70 -16.99 -0.11 26.40
CA LEU A 70 -17.28 -1.41 25.80
C LEU A 70 -17.95 -2.33 26.82
N LYS A 71 -18.84 -3.19 26.32
CA LYS A 71 -19.49 -4.24 27.11
C LYS A 71 -19.02 -5.61 26.61
N PRO A 72 -17.91 -6.16 27.14
CA PRO A 72 -17.42 -7.45 26.72
C PRO A 72 -18.43 -8.58 26.97
N ARG A 73 -18.53 -9.52 26.03
CA ARG A 73 -19.38 -10.71 26.13
C ARG A 73 -18.53 -11.96 26.38
N VAL A 74 -19.10 -12.93 27.09
CA VAL A 74 -18.52 -14.25 27.31
C VAL A 74 -19.56 -15.32 26.91
N PRO A 75 -19.23 -16.27 26.01
CA PRO A 75 -17.96 -16.40 25.28
C PRO A 75 -17.68 -15.20 24.35
N VAL A 76 -16.39 -14.93 24.10
CA VAL A 76 -15.98 -13.83 23.22
C VAL A 76 -16.47 -14.13 21.79
N PRO A 77 -17.26 -13.23 21.17
CA PRO A 77 -17.72 -13.40 19.79
C PRO A 77 -16.57 -13.36 18.79
N SER A 78 -16.84 -13.65 17.52
CA SER A 78 -15.83 -13.50 16.47
C SER A 78 -15.45 -12.02 16.27
N ASP A 79 -14.22 -11.75 15.81
CA ASP A 79 -13.74 -10.36 15.69
C ASP A 79 -14.61 -9.52 14.75
N ILE A 80 -15.13 -10.14 13.68
CA ILE A 80 -16.02 -9.46 12.72
C ILE A 80 -17.36 -9.10 13.33
N GLU A 81 -17.94 -9.98 14.16
CA GLU A 81 -19.18 -9.69 14.89
C GLU A 81 -18.96 -8.55 15.88
N ILE A 82 -17.85 -8.53 16.62
CA ILE A 82 -17.51 -7.42 17.52
C ILE A 82 -17.36 -6.12 16.72
N SER A 83 -16.69 -6.16 15.56
CA SER A 83 -16.50 -4.97 14.71
C SER A 83 -17.84 -4.42 14.19
N GLN A 84 -18.71 -5.30 13.69
CA GLN A 84 -20.04 -4.93 13.21
C GLN A 84 -20.93 -4.39 14.32
N ASP A 85 -20.89 -5.00 15.51
CA ASP A 85 -21.67 -4.55 16.65
C ASP A 85 -21.22 -3.15 17.07
N ILE A 86 -19.92 -2.86 17.19
CA ILE A 86 -19.41 -1.51 17.51
C ILE A 86 -19.88 -0.47 16.49
N VAL A 87 -19.86 -0.83 15.20
CA VAL A 87 -20.29 0.06 14.11
C VAL A 87 -21.79 0.34 14.18
N ARG A 88 -22.61 -0.63 14.60
CA ARG A 88 -24.08 -0.50 14.74
C ARG A 88 -24.48 0.18 16.06
N GLU A 89 -23.89 -0.25 17.19
CA GLU A 89 -24.20 0.16 18.55
C GLU A 89 -22.91 0.16 19.40
N PRO A 90 -22.43 1.29 19.93
CA PRO A 90 -23.04 2.62 20.06
C PRO A 90 -22.96 3.49 18.79
N GLY A 91 -22.45 2.96 17.68
CA GLY A 91 -22.23 3.69 16.45
C GLY A 91 -20.79 4.17 16.32
N LEU A 92 -20.26 4.06 15.10
CA LEU A 92 -18.92 4.54 14.76
C LEU A 92 -18.85 6.07 14.92
N LEU A 93 -17.90 6.54 15.74
CA LEU A 93 -17.63 7.96 15.89
C LEU A 93 -17.12 8.48 14.53
N PRO A 94 -17.68 9.57 13.96
CA PRO A 94 -17.16 10.13 12.73
C PRO A 94 -15.67 10.43 12.86
N ILE A 95 -14.89 10.10 11.83
CA ILE A 95 -13.44 10.25 11.88
C ILE A 95 -12.99 11.70 12.10
N SER A 96 -13.81 12.67 11.69
CA SER A 96 -13.59 14.10 11.96
C SER A 96 -13.62 14.42 13.45
N GLU A 97 -14.51 13.78 14.23
CA GLU A 97 -14.56 13.96 15.68
C GLU A 97 -13.37 13.27 16.36
N VAL A 98 -12.98 12.07 15.90
CA VAL A 98 -11.75 11.41 16.36
C VAL A 98 -10.54 12.31 16.12
N ALA A 99 -10.44 12.90 14.93
CA ALA A 99 -9.35 13.79 14.57
C ALA A 99 -9.31 15.06 15.44
N LYS A 100 -10.49 15.65 15.70
CA LYS A 100 -10.65 16.81 16.58
C LYS A 100 -10.26 16.50 18.03
N GLU A 101 -10.72 15.37 18.58
CA GLU A 101 -10.34 14.90 19.91
C GLU A 101 -8.83 14.63 20.02
N ALA A 102 -8.24 14.18 18.92
CA ALA A 102 -6.80 13.95 18.80
C ALA A 102 -5.98 15.26 18.62
N GLY A 103 -6.63 16.40 18.37
CA GLY A 103 -5.98 17.71 18.21
C GLY A 103 -5.51 18.05 16.79
N LEU A 104 -6.06 17.37 15.78
CA LEU A 104 -5.87 17.71 14.37
C LEU A 104 -6.82 18.85 13.96
N LEU A 105 -6.36 19.72 13.07
CA LEU A 105 -7.17 20.79 12.49
C LEU A 105 -8.00 20.26 11.31
N GLU A 106 -9.08 20.96 10.96
CA GLU A 106 -10.01 20.54 9.90
C GLU A 106 -9.34 20.45 8.53
N ASP A 107 -8.44 21.38 8.22
CA ASP A 107 -7.67 21.45 6.96
C ASP A 107 -6.53 20.42 6.88
N GLU A 108 -6.22 19.75 7.99
CA GLU A 108 -5.22 18.69 8.07
C GLU A 108 -5.81 17.30 7.87
N VAL A 109 -7.13 17.19 7.76
CA VAL A 109 -7.86 15.94 7.70
C VAL A 109 -8.59 15.85 6.38
N ILE A 110 -8.30 14.82 5.58
CA ILE A 110 -8.94 14.57 4.30
C ILE A 110 -9.83 13.33 4.46
N PRO A 111 -11.16 13.47 4.65
CA PRO A 111 -12.03 12.34 4.94
C PRO A 111 -12.12 11.35 3.77
N TRP A 112 -12.03 10.05 4.10
CA TRP A 112 -12.23 8.92 3.19
C TRP A 112 -13.47 8.14 3.63
N GLY A 113 -14.61 8.78 3.43
CA GLY A 113 -15.87 8.37 4.03
C GLY A 113 -15.92 8.73 5.52
N ARG A 114 -16.82 8.06 6.27
CA ARG A 114 -17.07 8.38 7.69
C ARG A 114 -16.05 7.78 8.64
N ALA A 115 -15.42 6.67 8.26
CA ALA A 115 -14.67 5.79 9.15
C ALA A 115 -13.16 6.08 9.23
N LYS A 116 -12.61 6.75 8.21
CA LYS A 116 -11.17 6.92 8.03
C LYS A 116 -10.86 8.21 7.29
N ALA A 117 -9.66 8.73 7.47
CA ALA A 117 -9.20 9.95 6.81
C ALA A 117 -7.70 9.87 6.55
N LYS A 118 -7.21 10.57 5.53
CA LYS A 118 -5.78 10.86 5.39
C LYS A 118 -5.43 12.06 6.26
N VAL A 119 -4.26 12.02 6.90
CA VAL A 119 -3.72 13.12 7.70
C VAL A 119 -2.63 13.83 6.91
N SER A 120 -2.80 15.12 6.67
CA SER A 120 -1.82 15.95 5.97
C SER A 120 -0.48 15.97 6.70
N LEU A 121 0.62 15.97 5.94
CA LEU A 121 1.95 16.11 6.50
C LEU A 121 2.22 17.51 7.08
N SER A 122 1.41 18.52 6.72
CA SER A 122 1.48 19.89 7.28
C SER A 122 1.34 19.93 8.81
N VAL A 123 0.74 18.89 9.41
CA VAL A 123 0.69 18.71 10.86
C VAL A 123 2.09 18.74 11.46
N ARG A 124 3.08 18.15 10.78
CA ARG A 124 4.46 18.12 11.25
C ARG A 124 5.10 19.51 11.24
N ASP A 125 4.80 20.32 10.24
CA ASP A 125 5.32 21.69 10.15
C ASP A 125 4.73 22.56 11.25
N ARG A 126 3.41 22.46 11.45
CA ARG A 126 2.71 23.18 12.53
C ARG A 126 3.22 22.79 13.91
N LEU A 127 3.53 21.51 14.11
CA LEU A 127 3.98 20.96 15.39
C LEU A 127 5.51 20.86 15.52
N ALA A 128 6.30 21.44 14.61
CA ALA A 128 7.75 21.28 14.58
C ALA A 128 8.47 21.73 15.88
N SER A 129 7.91 22.72 16.58
CA SER A 129 8.43 23.22 17.86
C SER A 129 7.89 22.47 19.08
N SER A 130 6.98 21.51 18.89
CA SER A 130 6.38 20.74 19.98
C SER A 130 7.34 19.63 20.42
N PRO A 131 7.45 19.34 21.73
CA PRO A 131 8.26 18.22 22.20
C PRO A 131 7.67 16.89 21.71
N SER A 132 8.55 15.96 21.32
CA SER A 132 8.15 14.59 20.99
C SER A 132 7.47 13.92 22.19
N GLY A 133 6.40 13.16 21.92
CA GLY A 133 5.77 12.30 22.92
C GLY A 133 6.63 11.08 23.25
N SER A 134 6.21 10.32 24.26
CA SER A 134 6.84 9.03 24.57
C SER A 134 6.61 8.02 23.44
N TYR A 135 7.68 7.37 22.98
CA TYR A 135 7.63 6.33 21.96
C TYR A 135 7.72 4.94 22.61
N VAL A 136 6.67 4.13 22.43
CA VAL A 136 6.59 2.77 22.99
C VAL A 136 6.54 1.77 21.86
N VAL A 137 7.52 0.86 21.83
CA VAL A 137 7.60 -0.22 20.83
C VAL A 137 7.05 -1.51 21.43
N CYS A 138 5.98 -2.03 20.83
CA CYS A 138 5.48 -3.37 21.13
C CYS A 138 6.16 -4.38 20.21
N THR A 139 6.98 -5.26 20.79
CA THR A 139 7.60 -6.40 20.09
C THR A 139 7.10 -7.72 20.67
N GLY A 140 7.49 -8.85 20.09
CA GLY A 140 7.22 -10.16 20.66
C GLY A 140 8.35 -11.13 20.42
N ILE A 141 8.24 -12.30 21.06
CA ILE A 141 9.16 -13.42 20.86
C ILE A 141 9.08 -13.97 19.42
N ASN A 142 9.98 -14.90 19.10
CA ASN A 142 9.94 -15.65 17.85
C ASN A 142 8.54 -16.23 17.62
N PRO A 143 7.93 -16.03 16.44
CA PRO A 143 6.58 -16.50 16.17
C PRO A 143 6.43 -18.01 16.34
N THR A 144 5.33 -18.41 16.96
CA THR A 144 4.92 -19.80 17.18
C THR A 144 3.55 -20.05 16.55
N PRO A 145 3.18 -21.31 16.26
CA PRO A 145 1.85 -21.63 15.71
C PRO A 145 0.67 -21.23 16.61
N LEU A 146 0.91 -20.96 17.91
CA LEU A 146 -0.13 -20.58 18.87
C LEU A 146 -0.54 -19.10 18.76
N GLY A 147 0.30 -18.27 18.12
CA GLY A 147 0.08 -16.82 17.98
C GLY A 147 0.34 -16.04 19.27
N GLU A 148 1.02 -14.90 19.16
CA GLU A 148 1.44 -14.12 20.34
C GLU A 148 0.56 -12.90 20.62
N GLY A 149 -0.39 -12.56 19.74
CA GLY A 149 -1.29 -11.42 19.95
C GLY A 149 -0.61 -10.04 19.90
N LYS A 150 0.54 -9.88 19.24
CA LYS A 150 1.31 -8.61 19.19
C LYS A 150 0.47 -7.38 18.82
N SER A 151 -0.34 -7.46 17.76
CA SER A 151 -1.22 -6.37 17.34
C SER A 151 -2.33 -6.12 18.35
N THR A 152 -2.91 -7.18 18.93
CA THR A 152 -3.91 -7.09 20.00
C THR A 152 -3.34 -6.37 21.22
N THR A 153 -2.10 -6.66 21.63
CA THR A 153 -1.42 -5.97 22.72
C THR A 153 -1.15 -4.51 22.39
N THR A 154 -0.74 -4.19 21.17
CA THR A 154 -0.47 -2.81 20.72
C THR A 154 -1.75 -1.96 20.81
N VAL A 155 -2.85 -2.46 20.25
CA VAL A 155 -4.15 -1.79 20.28
C VAL A 155 -4.71 -1.70 21.70
N GLY A 156 -4.62 -2.78 22.47
CA GLY A 156 -5.07 -2.82 23.86
C GLY A 156 -4.30 -1.86 24.77
N LEU A 157 -2.98 -1.71 24.57
CA LEU A 157 -2.16 -0.74 25.29
C LEU A 157 -2.57 0.69 24.95
N ALA A 158 -2.80 0.98 23.66
CA ALA A 158 -3.28 2.30 23.24
C ALA A 158 -4.65 2.63 23.85
N GLN A 159 -5.58 1.67 23.88
CA GLN A 159 -6.87 1.83 24.57
C GLN A 159 -6.69 2.06 26.07
N ALA A 160 -5.87 1.25 26.74
CA ALA A 160 -5.61 1.42 28.17
C ALA A 160 -5.07 2.84 28.49
N LEU A 161 -4.12 3.35 27.70
CA LEU A 161 -3.60 4.70 27.88
C LEU A 161 -4.64 5.78 27.50
N GLY A 162 -5.31 5.60 26.37
CA GLY A 162 -6.26 6.54 25.78
C GLY A 162 -7.62 6.53 26.45
N SER A 163 -8.45 5.54 26.10
CA SER A 163 -9.83 5.42 26.55
C SER A 163 -9.97 5.15 28.05
N GLN A 164 -9.03 4.47 28.70
CA GLN A 164 -9.18 4.13 30.12
C GLN A 164 -8.51 5.13 31.06
N LEU A 165 -7.32 5.63 30.72
CA LEU A 165 -6.53 6.54 31.58
C LEU A 165 -6.56 8.01 31.14
N GLY A 166 -7.20 8.34 30.01
CA GLY A 166 -7.35 9.71 29.53
C GLY A 166 -6.05 10.36 29.05
N ARG A 167 -5.04 9.55 28.67
CA ARG A 167 -3.78 10.05 28.11
C ARG A 167 -3.91 10.24 26.61
N LYS A 168 -3.27 11.27 26.05
CA LYS A 168 -3.17 11.41 24.58
C LYS A 168 -2.27 10.31 24.04
N ALA A 169 -2.86 9.29 23.44
CA ALA A 169 -2.17 8.11 22.93
C ALA A 169 -2.70 7.74 21.55
N PHE A 170 -1.79 7.31 20.68
CA PHE A 170 -2.10 6.77 19.37
C PHE A 170 -1.52 5.36 19.28
N ALA A 171 -2.23 4.46 18.60
CA ALA A 171 -1.58 3.27 18.06
C ALA A 171 -1.05 3.59 16.65
N CYS A 172 0.14 3.10 16.31
CA CYS A 172 0.65 3.12 14.95
C CYS A 172 0.85 1.68 14.50
N ILE A 173 0.18 1.28 13.41
CA ILE A 173 0.23 -0.10 12.90
C ILE A 173 0.37 -0.09 11.37
N ARG A 174 0.89 -1.19 10.84
CA ARG A 174 1.05 -1.38 9.40
C ARG A 174 -0.28 -1.71 8.73
N GLN A 175 -0.49 -1.20 7.52
CA GLN A 175 -1.55 -1.72 6.65
C GLN A 175 -1.26 -3.18 6.25
N PRO A 176 -2.23 -4.10 6.37
CA PRO A 176 -2.07 -5.47 5.88
C PRO A 176 -2.18 -5.51 4.35
N SER A 177 -1.45 -6.43 3.74
CA SER A 177 -1.72 -6.83 2.35
C SER A 177 -3.13 -7.44 2.25
N GLN A 178 -3.82 -7.11 1.16
CA GLN A 178 -5.14 -7.65 0.85
C GLN A 178 -5.05 -9.13 0.41
N GLY A 179 -3.96 -9.56 -0.22
CA GLY A 179 -3.81 -10.91 -0.76
C GLY A 179 -4.10 -12.01 0.29
N PRO A 180 -3.46 -11.99 1.47
CA PRO A 180 -3.69 -12.96 2.53
C PRO A 180 -5.13 -13.00 3.09
N THR A 181 -5.88 -11.90 2.98
CA THR A 181 -7.28 -11.80 3.43
C THR A 181 -8.17 -12.82 2.72
N PHE A 182 -7.87 -13.12 1.45
CA PHE A 182 -8.62 -14.12 0.65
C PHE A 182 -8.03 -15.54 0.73
N GLY A 183 -6.95 -15.72 1.49
CA GLY A 183 -6.28 -17.01 1.68
C GLY A 183 -6.52 -17.58 3.07
N ILE A 184 -5.53 -17.45 3.94
CA ILE A 184 -5.49 -18.07 5.27
C ILE A 184 -5.71 -17.04 6.39
N LYS A 185 -5.43 -15.74 6.12
CA LYS A 185 -5.39 -14.69 7.14
C LYS A 185 -6.37 -13.58 6.81
N GLY A 186 -7.64 -13.77 7.17
CA GLY A 186 -8.58 -12.67 7.34
C GLY A 186 -8.79 -12.45 8.84
N GLY A 187 -8.03 -11.57 9.48
CA GLY A 187 -8.13 -11.42 10.92
C GLY A 187 -7.48 -10.15 11.42
N ALA A 188 -8.33 -9.16 11.69
CA ALA A 188 -8.18 -7.98 12.56
C ALA A 188 -6.81 -7.29 12.66
N ALA A 189 -6.82 -5.96 12.57
CA ALA A 189 -5.80 -5.14 13.25
C ALA A 189 -6.00 -5.22 14.78
N GLY A 190 -5.59 -6.35 15.37
CA GLY A 190 -5.82 -6.68 16.77
C GLY A 190 -6.56 -8.01 16.94
N GLY A 191 -7.46 -8.07 17.93
CA GLY A 191 -8.33 -9.22 18.15
C GLY A 191 -9.28 -9.00 19.33
N GLY A 192 -10.46 -9.61 19.28
CA GLY A 192 -11.51 -9.42 20.27
C GLY A 192 -11.92 -7.95 20.41
N TYR A 193 -11.91 -7.44 21.65
CA TYR A 193 -12.26 -6.06 21.97
C TYR A 193 -11.10 -5.06 21.86
N ALA A 194 -9.90 -5.54 21.50
CA ALA A 194 -8.73 -4.71 21.23
C ALA A 194 -8.42 -4.75 19.72
N GLN A 195 -9.21 -4.02 18.94
CA GLN A 195 -9.11 -3.99 17.49
C GLN A 195 -9.36 -2.60 16.89
N VAL A 196 -8.84 -2.37 15.69
CA VAL A 196 -9.18 -1.22 14.84
C VAL A 196 -10.48 -1.49 14.10
N VAL A 197 -11.35 -0.48 14.02
CA VAL A 197 -12.68 -0.58 13.40
C VAL A 197 -12.91 0.55 12.39
N PRO A 198 -13.70 0.30 11.32
CA PRO A 198 -14.27 -0.97 10.87
C PRO A 198 -13.24 -1.91 10.25
N MET A 199 -13.39 -3.23 10.47
CA MET A 199 -12.40 -4.22 10.02
C MET A 199 -12.41 -4.48 8.51
N ASP A 200 -13.57 -4.42 7.88
CA ASP A 200 -13.76 -4.58 6.43
C ASP A 200 -13.04 -3.46 5.65
N GLU A 201 -13.16 -2.23 6.12
CA GLU A 201 -12.40 -1.08 5.61
C GLU A 201 -10.88 -1.26 5.78
N PHE A 202 -10.46 -1.83 6.91
CA PHE A 202 -9.05 -2.04 7.24
C PHE A 202 -8.36 -3.13 6.39
N ASN A 203 -9.04 -4.25 6.13
CA ASN A 203 -8.45 -5.44 5.50
C ASN A 203 -8.48 -5.47 3.97
N LEU A 204 -9.20 -4.54 3.35
CA LEU A 204 -9.38 -4.48 1.90
C LEU A 204 -8.53 -3.35 1.31
N HIS A 205 -9.19 -2.34 0.72
CA HIS A 205 -8.50 -1.30 -0.04
C HIS A 205 -7.99 -0.16 0.85
N LEU A 206 -8.50 -0.03 2.07
CA LEU A 206 -8.27 1.10 2.96
C LEU A 206 -8.41 2.44 2.20
N THR A 207 -7.33 3.19 2.07
CA THR A 207 -7.27 4.48 1.36
C THR A 207 -6.53 4.39 0.02
N GLY A 208 -6.20 3.17 -0.43
CA GLY A 208 -5.59 2.90 -1.73
C GLY A 208 -4.06 2.94 -1.77
N ASP A 209 -3.39 2.96 -0.62
CA ASP A 209 -1.93 3.13 -0.54
C ASP A 209 -1.17 2.00 -1.23
N ILE A 210 -1.57 0.76 -0.96
CA ILE A 210 -1.00 -0.42 -1.63
C ILE A 210 -1.29 -0.36 -3.15
N HIS A 211 -2.43 0.15 -3.59
CA HIS A 211 -2.72 0.32 -5.02
C HIS A 211 -1.79 1.35 -5.67
N ALA A 212 -1.51 2.45 -4.97
CA ALA A 212 -0.53 3.45 -5.42
C ALA A 212 0.87 2.84 -5.53
N VAL A 213 1.29 2.04 -4.55
CA VAL A 213 2.56 1.28 -4.59
C VAL A 213 2.59 0.34 -5.79
N THR A 214 1.51 -0.43 -6.03
CA THR A 214 1.40 -1.31 -7.20
C THR A 214 1.54 -0.53 -8.51
N ALA A 215 0.82 0.58 -8.64
CA ALA A 215 0.83 1.42 -9.84
C ALA A 215 2.23 2.00 -10.10
N ALA A 216 2.88 2.55 -9.06
CA ALA A 216 4.24 3.08 -9.17
C ALA A 216 5.25 1.99 -9.54
N ASN A 217 5.25 0.86 -8.85
CA ASN A 217 6.17 -0.24 -9.14
C ASN A 217 6.02 -0.74 -10.58
N ASN A 218 4.78 -0.93 -11.03
CA ASN A 218 4.50 -1.47 -12.37
C ASN A 218 4.69 -0.43 -13.48
N LEU A 219 4.56 0.87 -13.19
CA LEU A 219 4.97 1.94 -14.11
C LEU A 219 6.48 1.88 -14.37
N LEU A 220 7.28 1.70 -13.32
CA LEU A 220 8.74 1.56 -13.47
C LEU A 220 9.10 0.29 -14.26
N ALA A 221 8.45 -0.84 -13.97
CA ALA A 221 8.62 -2.07 -14.73
C ALA A 221 8.29 -1.89 -16.22
N ALA A 222 7.18 -1.20 -16.54
CA ALA A 222 6.79 -0.89 -17.92
C ALA A 222 7.79 0.04 -18.61
N ALA A 223 8.35 1.02 -17.88
CA ALA A 223 9.35 1.94 -18.40
C ALA A 223 10.66 1.23 -18.77
N ILE A 224 11.11 0.27 -17.96
CA ILE A 224 12.29 -0.57 -18.25
C ILE A 224 12.11 -1.29 -19.59
N ASP A 225 11.01 -2.03 -19.73
CA ASP A 225 10.76 -2.84 -20.93
C ASP A 225 10.58 -1.96 -22.18
N THR A 226 9.87 -0.83 -22.04
CA THR A 226 9.67 0.15 -23.12
C THR A 226 11.00 0.78 -23.54
N ARG A 227 11.88 1.09 -22.58
CA ARG A 227 13.20 1.65 -22.84
C ARG A 227 14.04 0.67 -23.65
N MET A 228 14.13 -0.58 -23.21
CA MET A 228 14.88 -1.64 -23.90
C MET A 228 14.37 -1.86 -25.32
N PHE A 229 13.04 -1.94 -25.48
CA PHE A 229 12.41 -2.12 -26.80
C PHE A 229 12.77 -0.99 -27.77
N HIS A 230 12.66 0.26 -27.34
CA HIS A 230 13.00 1.41 -28.19
C HIS A 230 14.49 1.52 -28.48
N GLU A 231 15.36 1.18 -27.52
CA GLU A 231 16.81 1.15 -27.71
C GLU A 231 17.26 0.07 -28.71
N SER A 232 16.53 -1.03 -28.79
CA SER A 232 16.82 -2.09 -29.76
C SER A 232 16.53 -1.69 -31.21
N SER A 233 15.67 -0.69 -31.45
CA SER A 233 15.20 -0.36 -32.81
C SER A 233 15.69 1.00 -33.32
N GLN A 234 16.16 1.88 -32.44
CA GLN A 234 16.51 3.26 -32.78
C GLN A 234 18.01 3.53 -32.61
N SER A 235 18.51 4.45 -33.46
CA SER A 235 19.85 5.01 -33.32
C SER A 235 19.92 6.01 -32.16
N ASP A 236 21.12 6.25 -31.67
CA ASP A 236 21.35 7.15 -30.53
C ASP A 236 20.95 8.59 -30.85
N ALA A 237 21.22 9.03 -32.08
CA ALA A 237 20.78 10.33 -32.56
C ALA A 237 19.24 10.47 -32.57
N ALA A 238 18.51 9.40 -32.89
CA ALA A 238 17.05 9.40 -32.85
C ALA A 238 16.51 9.41 -31.41
N LEU A 239 17.13 8.64 -30.52
CA LEU A 239 16.79 8.64 -29.08
C LEU A 239 17.04 10.02 -28.46
N PHE A 240 18.20 10.61 -28.72
CA PHE A 240 18.57 11.94 -28.23
C PHE A 240 17.56 13.01 -28.69
N ARG A 241 17.19 13.00 -29.98
CA ARG A 241 16.22 13.95 -30.55
C ARG A 241 14.83 13.85 -29.90
N ARG A 242 14.44 12.69 -29.38
CA ARG A 242 13.19 12.51 -28.63
C ARG A 242 13.26 13.04 -27.20
N LEU A 243 14.44 12.96 -26.57
CA LEU A 243 14.67 13.51 -25.23
C LEU A 243 14.74 15.05 -25.27
N CYS A 244 15.35 15.60 -26.32
CA CYS A 244 15.51 17.04 -26.54
C CYS A 244 14.91 17.46 -27.90
N PRO A 245 13.56 17.46 -28.05
CA PRO A 245 12.93 17.90 -29.30
C PRO A 245 13.18 19.39 -29.51
N ASP A 246 13.51 19.78 -30.74
CA ASP A 246 13.72 21.17 -31.17
C ASP A 246 14.76 21.95 -30.32
N GLY A 247 15.80 21.27 -29.81
CA GLY A 247 16.83 21.90 -28.97
C GLY A 247 16.33 22.29 -27.58
N ARG A 248 15.21 21.69 -27.12
CA ARG A 248 14.70 21.90 -25.76
C ARG A 248 15.76 21.52 -24.73
N ASP A 249 15.99 22.44 -23.80
CA ASP A 249 16.97 22.29 -22.72
C ASP A 249 16.66 21.10 -21.78
N PHE A 250 17.68 20.64 -21.06
CA PHE A 250 17.60 19.52 -20.14
C PHE A 250 16.71 19.84 -18.94
N CYS A 251 15.70 19.00 -18.70
CA CYS A 251 14.91 19.11 -17.48
C CYS A 251 15.71 18.66 -16.24
N PRO A 252 15.27 18.98 -15.01
CA PRO A 252 16.06 18.72 -13.80
C PRO A 252 16.53 17.26 -13.63
N VAL A 253 15.72 16.28 -14.02
CA VAL A 253 16.12 14.85 -13.96
C VAL A 253 17.19 14.50 -14.99
N MET A 254 17.14 15.12 -16.17
CA MET A 254 18.17 14.95 -17.20
C MET A 254 19.52 15.52 -16.75
N LYS A 255 19.51 16.65 -16.05
CA LYS A 255 20.74 17.23 -15.47
C LYS A 255 21.43 16.30 -14.48
N ARG A 256 20.65 15.57 -13.66
CA ARG A 256 21.21 14.53 -12.76
C ARG A 256 21.94 13.44 -13.53
N ARG A 257 21.40 13.04 -14.68
CA ARG A 257 22.03 12.06 -15.56
C ARG A 257 23.33 12.59 -16.18
N LEU A 258 23.39 13.86 -16.59
CA LEU A 258 24.64 14.48 -17.05
C LEU A 258 25.74 14.39 -15.99
N VAL A 259 25.42 14.81 -14.75
CA VAL A 259 26.34 14.70 -13.60
C VAL A 259 26.80 13.25 -13.39
N LYS A 260 25.88 12.29 -13.42
CA LYS A 260 26.19 10.86 -13.28
C LYS A 260 27.15 10.34 -14.37
N LEU A 261 27.07 10.91 -15.57
CA LEU A 261 27.94 10.57 -16.69
C LEU A 261 29.27 11.35 -16.69
N GLY A 262 29.49 12.25 -15.73
CA GLY A 262 30.66 13.13 -15.72
C GLY A 262 30.61 14.23 -16.78
N ILE A 263 29.42 14.51 -17.32
CA ILE A 263 29.18 15.60 -18.28
C ILE A 263 28.75 16.83 -17.48
N ASP A 264 29.29 17.99 -17.84
CA ASP A 264 28.90 19.27 -17.25
C ASP A 264 27.39 19.50 -17.40
N ALA A 265 26.72 19.76 -16.27
CA ALA A 265 25.26 19.89 -16.19
C ALA A 265 24.73 21.22 -16.74
N ASP A 266 25.61 22.19 -16.98
CA ASP A 266 25.28 23.49 -17.55
C ASP A 266 25.41 23.51 -19.09
N LYS A 267 25.99 22.45 -19.68
CA LYS A 267 26.00 22.29 -21.15
C LYS A 267 24.58 22.21 -21.70
N LYS A 268 24.36 22.88 -22.83
CA LYS A 268 23.13 22.77 -23.61
C LYS A 268 23.15 21.56 -24.53
N PRO A 269 21.97 21.04 -24.96
CA PRO A 269 21.89 19.90 -25.87
C PRO A 269 22.75 20.01 -27.14
N GLU A 270 22.92 21.23 -27.68
CA GLU A 270 23.71 21.48 -28.88
C GLU A 270 25.21 21.35 -28.64
N GLU A 271 25.66 21.59 -27.41
CA GLU A 271 27.06 21.63 -27.00
C GLU A 271 27.64 20.24 -26.69
N LEU A 272 26.79 19.22 -26.55
CA LEU A 272 27.23 17.83 -26.34
C LEU A 272 27.87 17.27 -27.61
N THR A 273 29.02 16.59 -27.45
CA THR A 273 29.65 15.80 -28.52
C THR A 273 28.78 14.61 -28.93
N GLU A 274 29.10 13.96 -30.05
CA GLU A 274 28.35 12.76 -30.49
C GLU A 274 28.42 11.62 -29.45
N GLU A 275 29.59 11.44 -28.82
CA GLU A 275 29.81 10.47 -27.76
C GLU A 275 29.02 10.82 -26.49
N GLU A 276 29.01 12.09 -26.09
CA GLU A 276 28.22 12.57 -24.94
C GLU A 276 26.72 12.37 -25.20
N ARG A 277 26.24 12.68 -26.41
CA ARG A 277 24.84 12.46 -26.81
C ARG A 277 24.48 10.99 -26.80
N SER A 278 25.35 10.12 -27.30
CA SER A 278 25.16 8.66 -27.28
C SER A 278 25.08 8.13 -25.85
N ALA A 279 26.05 8.47 -25.00
CA ALA A 279 26.08 8.06 -23.60
C ALA A 279 24.89 8.59 -22.80
N PHE A 280 24.44 9.81 -23.09
CA PHE A 280 23.26 10.39 -22.46
C PHE A 280 21.97 9.70 -22.92
N ALA A 281 21.79 9.49 -24.23
CA ALA A 281 20.53 8.99 -24.78
C ALA A 281 20.31 7.48 -24.58
N ARG A 282 21.37 6.69 -24.48
CA ARG A 282 21.28 5.23 -24.35
C ARG A 282 21.64 4.77 -22.93
N LEU A 283 20.77 3.99 -22.29
CA LEU A 283 21.10 3.30 -21.02
C LEU A 283 21.83 2.00 -21.28
N ASP A 284 21.49 1.31 -22.37
CA ASP A 284 22.00 0.00 -22.75
C ASP A 284 21.88 -1.02 -21.61
N ILE A 285 20.66 -1.11 -21.05
CA ILE A 285 20.34 -2.02 -19.95
C ILE A 285 20.68 -3.45 -20.37
N ASP A 286 21.44 -4.15 -19.53
CA ASP A 286 21.68 -5.57 -19.65
C ASP A 286 20.47 -6.35 -19.08
N PRO A 287 19.71 -7.08 -19.92
CA PRO A 287 18.53 -7.81 -19.49
C PRO A 287 18.77 -8.76 -18.32
N ASP A 288 19.96 -9.38 -18.25
CA ASP A 288 20.28 -10.41 -17.25
C ASP A 288 20.53 -9.82 -15.86
N THR A 289 20.70 -8.49 -15.79
CA THR A 289 20.98 -7.76 -14.55
C THR A 289 19.74 -7.07 -13.97
N ILE A 290 18.59 -7.16 -14.63
CA ILE A 290 17.35 -6.54 -14.17
C ILE A 290 16.86 -7.26 -12.92
N THR A 291 16.87 -6.55 -11.80
CA THR A 291 16.37 -7.04 -10.51
C THR A 291 14.91 -6.65 -10.29
N TRP A 292 14.41 -5.65 -11.03
CA TRP A 292 13.07 -5.11 -10.85
C TRP A 292 11.98 -6.05 -11.38
N GLN A 293 11.14 -6.56 -10.47
CA GLN A 293 9.96 -7.36 -10.79
C GLN A 293 8.68 -6.52 -10.83
N ARG A 294 7.62 -7.08 -11.43
CA ARG A 294 6.28 -6.51 -11.29
C ARG A 294 5.69 -6.90 -9.94
N VAL A 295 4.59 -6.27 -9.55
CA VAL A 295 3.90 -6.63 -8.31
C VAL A 295 2.39 -6.69 -8.47
N LEU A 296 1.77 -7.52 -7.63
CA LEU A 296 0.32 -7.67 -7.50
C LEU A 296 -0.02 -8.01 -6.04
N ASP A 297 -1.01 -7.34 -5.46
CA ASP A 297 -1.41 -7.60 -4.06
C ASP A 297 -2.40 -8.77 -3.92
N THR A 298 -2.07 -9.88 -4.58
CA THR A 298 -2.85 -11.13 -4.59
C THR A 298 -1.90 -12.31 -4.40
N CYS A 299 -2.33 -13.32 -3.63
CA CYS A 299 -1.54 -14.54 -3.45
C CYS A 299 -1.60 -15.43 -4.71
N ASP A 300 -0.83 -15.10 -5.74
CA ASP A 300 -0.76 -15.87 -6.99
C ASP A 300 0.63 -16.49 -7.21
N ARG A 301 0.73 -17.81 -7.00
CA ARG A 301 2.00 -18.54 -7.17
C ARG A 301 2.39 -18.71 -8.65
N HIS A 302 1.46 -18.59 -9.59
CA HIS A 302 1.72 -18.83 -11.02
C HIS A 302 2.45 -17.67 -11.67
N LEU A 303 2.46 -16.49 -11.04
CA LEU A 303 3.16 -15.32 -11.53
C LEU A 303 4.62 -15.20 -11.04
N ARG A 304 5.11 -16.16 -10.23
CA ARG A 304 6.49 -16.15 -9.70
C ARG A 304 7.55 -16.19 -10.79
N ARG A 305 7.25 -16.84 -11.92
CA ARG A 305 8.07 -16.83 -13.13
C ARG A 305 7.15 -16.78 -14.33
N VAL A 306 7.31 -15.76 -15.14
CA VAL A 306 6.55 -15.53 -16.35
C VAL A 306 7.49 -15.07 -17.45
N GLU A 307 7.07 -15.26 -18.68
CA GLU A 307 7.71 -14.64 -19.82
C GLU A 307 6.80 -13.56 -20.39
N ILE A 308 7.34 -12.35 -20.53
CA ILE A 308 6.63 -11.19 -21.07
C ILE A 308 7.05 -10.90 -22.50
N GLY A 309 6.39 -9.94 -23.15
CA GLY A 309 6.78 -9.50 -24.49
C GLY A 309 6.51 -10.55 -25.57
N ARG A 310 5.48 -11.38 -25.40
CA ARG A 310 5.05 -12.43 -26.35
C ARG A 310 4.01 -11.95 -27.38
N GLY A 311 3.66 -10.67 -27.38
CA GLY A 311 2.70 -10.12 -28.36
C GLY A 311 3.31 -10.05 -29.76
N ASP A 312 2.49 -10.18 -30.80
CA ASP A 312 2.93 -10.21 -32.21
C ASP A 312 3.74 -8.96 -32.62
N LYS A 313 3.46 -7.82 -32.00
CA LYS A 313 4.15 -6.55 -32.26
C LYS A 313 5.37 -6.31 -31.37
N GLU A 314 5.57 -7.14 -30.35
CA GLU A 314 6.72 -7.06 -29.43
C GLU A 314 7.94 -7.75 -30.03
N THR A 315 8.25 -7.40 -31.27
CA THR A 315 9.37 -7.92 -32.04
C THR A 315 10.31 -6.80 -32.43
N VAL A 316 11.60 -7.10 -32.57
CA VAL A 316 12.66 -6.13 -32.89
C VAL A 316 13.48 -6.62 -34.08
N LYS A 317 14.07 -5.72 -34.86
CA LYS A 317 14.89 -6.14 -36.01
C LYS A 317 16.16 -6.82 -35.51
N ASP A 318 16.50 -7.97 -36.06
CA ASP A 318 17.81 -8.56 -35.82
C ASP A 318 18.91 -7.64 -36.36
N LYS A 319 19.76 -7.12 -35.46
CA LYS A 319 20.88 -6.24 -35.80
C LYS A 319 22.09 -6.99 -36.36
N THR A 320 22.15 -8.31 -36.16
CA THR A 320 23.24 -9.16 -36.65
C THR A 320 23.00 -9.63 -38.09
N GLY A 321 21.75 -9.62 -38.53
CA GLY A 321 21.38 -9.91 -39.91
C GLY A 321 21.33 -8.67 -40.81
N GLY A 322 21.35 -8.89 -42.13
CA GLY A 322 21.23 -7.84 -43.14
C GLY A 322 19.85 -7.17 -43.22
N PRO A 323 19.57 -6.39 -44.28
CA PRO A 323 18.31 -5.67 -44.45
C PRO A 323 17.05 -6.54 -44.31
N ASP A 324 17.13 -7.80 -44.76
CA ASP A 324 16.05 -8.78 -44.83
C ASP A 324 15.99 -9.73 -43.62
N ALA A 325 16.76 -9.45 -42.56
CA ALA A 325 16.79 -10.30 -41.39
C ALA A 325 15.41 -10.42 -40.72
N PRO A 326 15.05 -11.61 -40.19
CA PRO A 326 13.79 -11.80 -39.51
C PRO A 326 13.72 -10.91 -38.25
N ARG A 327 12.50 -10.59 -37.84
CA ARG A 327 12.29 -9.91 -36.56
C ARG A 327 12.36 -10.94 -35.44
N LEU A 328 13.03 -10.59 -34.36
CA LEU A 328 13.17 -11.42 -33.16
C LEU A 328 12.14 -11.00 -32.13
N GLN A 329 11.60 -11.95 -31.37
CA GLN A 329 10.73 -11.64 -30.23
C GLN A 329 11.55 -10.89 -29.16
N HIS A 330 11.03 -9.76 -28.67
CA HIS A 330 11.59 -9.03 -27.55
C HIS A 330 10.95 -9.52 -26.24
N SER A 331 11.10 -10.83 -25.97
CA SER A 331 10.64 -11.46 -24.74
C SER A 331 11.76 -11.54 -23.70
N ARG A 332 11.38 -11.59 -22.43
CA ARG A 332 12.29 -11.90 -21.31
C ARG A 332 11.55 -12.61 -20.19
N GLU A 333 12.28 -13.40 -19.41
CA GLU A 333 11.80 -13.97 -18.16
C GLU A 333 11.76 -12.88 -17.07
N THR A 334 10.71 -12.90 -16.25
CA THR A 334 10.55 -12.04 -15.07
C THR A 334 9.58 -12.69 -14.08
N GLY A 335 9.15 -11.96 -13.06
CA GLY A 335 8.20 -12.44 -12.06
C GLY A 335 7.34 -11.33 -11.49
N PHE A 336 6.41 -11.75 -10.63
CA PHE A 336 5.63 -10.89 -9.77
C PHE A 336 5.90 -11.23 -8.30
N ASP A 337 6.15 -10.18 -7.53
CA ASP A 337 6.13 -10.24 -6.06
C ASP A 337 4.79 -9.72 -5.52
N ILE A 338 4.50 -10.03 -4.26
CA ILE A 338 3.38 -9.40 -3.55
C ILE A 338 3.70 -7.92 -3.35
N THR A 339 2.74 -7.01 -3.54
CA THR A 339 2.99 -5.55 -3.53
C THR A 339 3.72 -5.06 -2.30
N VAL A 340 3.38 -5.57 -1.11
CA VAL A 340 4.03 -5.18 0.14
C VAL A 340 5.51 -5.55 0.23
N ALA A 341 6.02 -6.38 -0.68
CA ALA A 341 7.44 -6.70 -0.81
C ALA A 341 8.21 -5.75 -1.76
N SER A 342 7.51 -4.83 -2.44
CA SER A 342 8.13 -3.86 -3.34
C SER A 342 9.10 -2.93 -2.58
N GLU A 343 10.21 -2.56 -3.23
CA GLU A 343 11.08 -1.48 -2.74
C GLU A 343 10.32 -0.15 -2.62
N VAL A 344 9.30 0.10 -3.47
CA VAL A 344 8.43 1.29 -3.36
C VAL A 344 7.71 1.33 -2.00
N MET A 345 7.34 0.19 -1.43
CA MET A 345 6.74 0.10 -0.09
C MET A 345 7.78 0.46 1.00
N ALA A 346 9.01 -0.03 0.86
CA ALA A 346 10.09 0.33 1.79
C ALA A 346 10.43 1.83 1.71
N VAL A 347 10.43 2.40 0.51
CA VAL A 347 10.62 3.83 0.27
C VAL A 347 9.51 4.65 0.92
N LEU A 348 8.24 4.23 0.79
CA LEU A 348 7.10 4.87 1.47
C LEU A 348 7.30 4.88 3.00
N ALA A 349 7.68 3.74 3.58
CA ALA A 349 7.85 3.59 5.03
C ALA A 349 9.03 4.39 5.62
N LEU A 350 10.01 4.77 4.79
CA LEU A 350 11.24 5.46 5.20
C LEU A 350 11.30 6.92 4.73
N ALA A 351 10.36 7.36 3.91
CA ALA A 351 10.29 8.74 3.44
C ALA A 351 9.83 9.69 4.54
N THR A 352 10.50 10.83 4.62
CA THR A 352 10.20 11.88 5.62
C THR A 352 9.25 12.94 5.08
N ASP A 353 9.27 13.23 3.79
CA ASP A 353 8.36 14.16 3.13
C ASP A 353 8.30 13.84 1.62
N LEU A 354 7.57 14.65 0.84
CA LEU A 354 7.39 14.43 -0.60
C LEU A 354 8.70 14.59 -1.39
N ALA A 355 9.60 15.47 -0.95
CA ALA A 355 10.89 15.69 -1.60
C ALA A 355 11.84 14.50 -1.35
N ASP A 356 11.90 14.01 -0.12
CA ASP A 356 12.65 12.81 0.25
C ASP A 356 12.07 11.56 -0.42
N LEU A 357 10.74 11.43 -0.49
CA LEU A 357 10.08 10.36 -1.24
C LEU A 357 10.54 10.37 -2.71
N ARG A 358 10.51 11.54 -3.36
CA ARG A 358 10.93 11.67 -4.76
C ARG A 358 12.39 11.30 -4.96
N GLU A 359 13.26 11.69 -4.04
CA GLU A 359 14.68 11.37 -4.10
C GLU A 359 14.92 9.86 -3.99
N LYS A 360 14.32 9.22 -2.98
CA LYS A 360 14.43 7.77 -2.79
C LYS A 360 13.86 6.99 -3.98
N LEU A 361 12.69 7.40 -4.49
CA LEU A 361 12.09 6.77 -5.68
C LEU A 361 12.99 6.93 -6.92
N GLY A 362 13.59 8.11 -7.12
CA GLY A 362 14.51 8.35 -8.24
C GLY A 362 15.80 7.54 -8.15
N ALA A 363 16.28 7.29 -6.93
CA ALA A 363 17.54 6.59 -6.66
C ALA A 363 17.46 5.05 -6.76
N MET A 364 16.25 4.47 -6.78
CA MET A 364 16.06 3.01 -6.89
C MET A 364 16.79 2.46 -8.12
N VAL A 365 17.62 1.43 -7.91
CA VAL A 365 18.41 0.77 -8.97
C VAL A 365 17.60 -0.37 -9.56
N VAL A 366 17.38 -0.34 -10.88
CA VAL A 366 16.57 -1.35 -11.58
C VAL A 366 17.41 -2.47 -12.22
N GLY A 367 18.70 -2.23 -12.36
CA GLY A 367 19.67 -3.12 -13.00
C GLY A 367 20.92 -2.37 -13.42
N TYR A 368 21.66 -2.95 -14.35
CA TYR A 368 22.92 -2.42 -14.84
C TYR A 368 22.91 -2.30 -16.36
N SER A 369 23.72 -1.38 -16.88
CA SER A 369 24.04 -1.35 -18.30
C SER A 369 25.04 -2.46 -18.64
N LYS A 370 25.19 -2.80 -19.92
CA LYS A 370 26.24 -3.73 -20.39
C LYS A 370 27.66 -3.26 -20.07
N SER A 371 27.83 -1.95 -19.85
CA SER A 371 29.09 -1.35 -19.39
C SER A 371 29.32 -1.45 -17.87
N GLY A 372 28.42 -2.08 -17.12
CA GLY A 372 28.50 -2.23 -15.66
C GLY A 372 28.02 -1.01 -14.85
N ARG A 373 27.58 0.07 -15.49
CA ARG A 373 27.02 1.25 -14.78
C ARG A 373 25.62 0.95 -14.27
N THR A 374 25.32 1.40 -13.05
CA THR A 374 23.97 1.28 -12.47
C THR A 374 22.94 2.05 -13.30
N VAL A 375 21.73 1.53 -13.40
CA VAL A 375 20.59 2.19 -14.02
C VAL A 375 19.53 2.42 -12.96
N THR A 376 19.08 3.67 -12.83
CA THR A 376 18.13 4.11 -11.80
C THR A 376 16.77 4.48 -12.39
N ALA A 377 15.76 4.64 -11.53
CA ALA A 377 14.46 5.16 -11.96
C ALA A 377 14.54 6.59 -12.54
N ASP A 378 15.44 7.44 -12.04
CA ASP A 378 15.70 8.77 -12.61
C ASP A 378 16.36 8.68 -14.00
N ASP A 379 17.22 7.68 -14.27
CA ASP A 379 17.78 7.45 -15.63
C ASP A 379 16.70 7.09 -16.66
N LEU A 380 15.60 6.48 -16.19
CA LEU A 380 14.41 6.19 -16.98
C LEU A 380 13.44 7.38 -17.04
N GLY A 381 13.71 8.47 -16.31
CA GLY A 381 12.83 9.64 -16.21
C GLY A 381 11.58 9.40 -15.37
N CYS A 382 11.53 8.34 -14.56
CA CYS A 382 10.32 7.92 -13.85
C CYS A 382 10.15 8.57 -12.48
N GLY A 383 11.22 9.03 -11.80
CA GLY A 383 11.16 9.46 -10.40
C GLY A 383 10.02 10.45 -10.08
N GLY A 384 9.81 11.46 -10.93
CA GLY A 384 8.70 12.40 -10.78
C GLY A 384 7.31 11.75 -10.94
N ALA A 385 7.13 10.90 -11.96
CA ALA A 385 5.87 10.21 -12.20
C ALA A 385 5.52 9.23 -11.07
N LEU A 386 6.51 8.50 -10.55
CA LEU A 386 6.35 7.64 -9.38
C LEU A 386 5.91 8.45 -8.16
N THR A 387 6.53 9.61 -7.94
CA THR A 387 6.18 10.50 -6.81
C THR A 387 4.73 10.98 -6.90
N VAL A 388 4.26 11.34 -8.10
CA VAL A 388 2.87 11.79 -8.30
C VAL A 388 1.88 10.68 -7.96
N LEU A 389 2.15 9.43 -8.37
CA LEU A 389 1.31 8.28 -8.02
C LEU A 389 1.26 8.04 -6.50
N MET A 390 2.35 8.34 -5.80
CA MET A 390 2.52 8.10 -4.37
C MET A 390 2.13 9.29 -3.48
N LYS A 391 1.77 10.45 -4.07
CA LYS A 391 1.56 11.71 -3.35
C LYS A 391 0.60 11.57 -2.17
N ASP A 392 -0.55 10.94 -2.41
CA ASP A 392 -1.59 10.79 -1.37
C ASP A 392 -1.30 9.60 -0.45
N ALA A 393 -0.61 8.57 -0.97
CA ALA A 393 -0.19 7.41 -0.20
C ALA A 393 0.77 7.78 0.93
N LEU A 394 1.60 8.81 0.74
CA LEU A 394 2.54 9.31 1.76
C LEU A 394 1.85 9.88 3.02
N MET A 395 0.58 10.27 2.94
CA MET A 395 -0.17 10.72 4.12
C MET A 395 -0.62 9.51 4.95
N PRO A 396 -0.43 9.46 6.27
CA PRO A 396 -0.91 8.34 7.08
C PRO A 396 -2.45 8.30 7.14
N THR A 397 -3.02 7.09 7.28
CA THR A 397 -4.47 6.91 7.42
C THR A 397 -4.86 6.91 8.90
N LEU A 398 -5.70 7.86 9.31
CA LEU A 398 -6.35 7.88 10.61
C LEU A 398 -7.56 6.96 10.62
N MET A 399 -7.63 6.09 11.63
CA MET A 399 -8.77 5.26 12.02
C MET A 399 -8.94 5.33 13.55
N GLN A 400 -9.76 4.45 14.10
CA GLN A 400 -10.00 4.38 15.55
C GLN A 400 -10.09 2.94 16.05
N THR A 401 -9.80 2.74 17.32
CA THR A 401 -10.02 1.47 18.03
C THR A 401 -11.51 1.28 18.36
N ALA A 402 -11.85 0.09 18.86
CA ALA A 402 -13.14 -0.22 19.44
C ALA A 402 -13.59 0.75 20.55
N GLU A 403 -12.64 1.40 21.23
CA GLU A 403 -12.90 2.44 22.25
C GLU A 403 -12.56 3.84 21.78
N ARG A 404 -12.56 4.07 20.45
CA ARG A 404 -12.41 5.39 19.84
C ARG A 404 -11.05 6.05 20.08
N THR A 405 -10.05 5.28 20.51
CA THR A 405 -8.66 5.76 20.56
C THR A 405 -8.13 5.92 19.14
N PRO A 406 -7.45 7.02 18.77
CA PRO A 406 -6.98 7.23 17.41
C PRO A 406 -5.87 6.24 17.03
N VAL A 407 -5.90 5.80 15.78
CA VAL A 407 -4.92 4.86 15.21
C VAL A 407 -4.42 5.37 13.87
N LEU A 408 -3.10 5.42 13.71
CA LEU A 408 -2.47 5.63 12.42
C LEU A 408 -2.17 4.27 11.78
N VAL A 409 -2.73 4.05 10.60
CA VAL A 409 -2.47 2.90 9.73
C VAL A 409 -1.69 3.42 8.54
N HIS A 410 -0.42 3.01 8.44
CA HIS A 410 0.44 3.39 7.32
C HIS A 410 1.51 2.30 7.13
#